data_AF-A0A953BJD6-F1
#
_entry.id   AF-A0A953BJD6-F1
#
_cell.length_a   1.000
_cell.length_b   1.000
_cell.length_c   1.000
_cell.angle_alpha   90.00
_cell.angle_beta   90.00
_cell.angle_gamma   90.00
#
_symmetry.space_group_name_H-M   'P 1'
#
loop_
_entity.id
_entity.type
_entity.pdbx_description
1 polymer ?
#
loop_
_entity_poly.entity_id
_entity_poly.type
_entity_poly.pdbx_seq_one_letter_code
_entity_poly.pdbx_strand_id
1 'polypeptide(L)'
;MSSRSESGPESDQPSRSTNDGSDGEQYSAMEILQRIKVHDLDPKTLGAAERRLCVVHLIGEALSNSEMAHLLKCSDRTIERDRREIRDSHALKPDPKFADRIAGDLYAEAEQAIFRIRRATRDPTATPGDRISAEKSCFDIRCHMVDRLQSLGYLPSALRRTEVSLRGDPDGPNNLDLNLEINQLVAVVQQDPSLISLVPDIEKLQALSSNALLAERVADVKQRVVDSSSYQQPLTSEPSRPTHS
;
A
#
# COMPACT_ATOMS: atom_id res chain seq x y z
N MET A 1 -14.30 65.96 -36.53
CA MET A 1 -14.35 65.27 -35.23
C MET A 1 -14.20 63.79 -35.52
N SER A 2 -12.98 63.29 -35.65
CA SER A 2 -12.01 62.91 -34.60
C SER A 2 -11.88 61.39 -34.62
N SER A 3 -10.85 60.98 -35.34
CA SER A 3 -10.11 59.73 -35.23
C SER A 3 -9.88 59.27 -33.79
N ARG A 4 -10.04 57.96 -33.53
CA ARG A 4 -9.06 57.21 -32.73
C ARG A 4 -9.15 55.70 -32.97
N SER A 5 -8.03 55.19 -33.48
CA SER A 5 -7.51 53.83 -33.46
C SER A 5 -7.24 53.33 -32.05
N GLU A 6 -7.36 52.02 -31.82
CA GLU A 6 -6.60 51.18 -30.87
C GLU A 6 -7.09 49.72 -31.05
N SER A 7 -6.35 48.88 -31.78
CA SER A 7 -5.29 47.97 -31.31
C SER A 7 -5.81 46.78 -30.49
N GLY A 8 -5.64 45.57 -31.04
CA GLY A 8 -5.98 44.30 -30.39
C GLY A 8 -5.10 43.96 -29.18
N PRO A 9 -5.29 42.75 -28.64
CA PRO A 9 -4.18 41.82 -28.74
C PRO A 9 -4.58 40.42 -29.19
N GLU A 10 -3.58 39.77 -29.78
CA GLU A 10 -3.45 38.36 -30.11
C GLU A 10 -4.07 37.44 -29.04
N SER A 11 -4.95 36.55 -29.49
CA SER A 11 -5.15 35.27 -28.82
C SER A 11 -4.58 34.20 -29.74
N ASP A 12 -3.43 33.70 -29.32
CA ASP A 12 -2.79 32.48 -29.79
C ASP A 12 -3.84 31.39 -30.05
N GLN A 13 -3.86 30.91 -31.28
CA GLN A 13 -4.49 29.65 -31.62
C GLN A 13 -3.68 28.53 -30.98
N PRO A 14 -4.22 27.71 -30.06
CA PRO A 14 -3.71 26.37 -29.93
C PRO A 14 -4.11 25.65 -31.22
N SER A 15 -3.11 25.40 -32.07
CA SER A 15 -3.17 24.48 -33.19
C SER A 15 -3.90 23.21 -32.76
N ARG A 16 -5.17 23.13 -33.15
CA ARG A 16 -6.03 21.98 -32.91
C ARG A 16 -5.44 20.86 -33.77
N SER A 17 -4.57 20.06 -33.17
CA SER A 17 -4.15 18.77 -33.71
C SER A 17 -5.40 18.10 -34.26
N THR A 18 -5.33 17.75 -35.55
CA THR A 18 -6.27 16.89 -36.24
C THR A 18 -6.27 15.54 -35.54
N ASN A 19 -7.03 15.44 -34.45
CA ASN A 19 -7.45 14.16 -33.92
C ASN A 19 -8.58 13.74 -34.84
N ASP A 20 -8.25 12.82 -35.75
CA ASP A 20 -9.17 12.16 -36.66
C ASP A 20 -10.24 11.44 -35.82
N GLY A 21 -11.29 12.19 -35.51
CA GLY A 21 -12.47 11.75 -34.82
C GLY A 21 -13.28 10.86 -35.75
N SER A 22 -12.88 9.60 -35.84
CA SER A 22 -13.90 8.58 -36.00
C SER A 22 -14.72 8.59 -34.72
N ASP A 23 -15.93 9.14 -34.80
CA ASP A 23 -17.02 8.88 -33.86
C ASP A 23 -17.34 7.38 -33.95
N GLY A 24 -16.45 6.55 -33.41
CA GLY A 24 -16.61 5.11 -33.34
C GLY A 24 -17.69 4.83 -32.33
N GLU A 25 -18.87 4.41 -32.81
CA GLU A 25 -19.91 3.82 -31.97
C GLU A 25 -19.25 2.76 -31.05
N GLN A 26 -19.20 3.05 -29.75
CA GLN A 26 -18.65 2.11 -28.77
C GLN A 26 -19.67 1.01 -28.54
N TYR A 27 -19.60 -0.05 -29.34
CA TYR A 27 -20.44 -1.21 -29.18
C TYR A 27 -20.09 -1.96 -27.89
N SER A 28 -21.12 -2.51 -27.22
CA SER A 28 -20.92 -3.40 -26.10
C SER A 28 -20.29 -4.72 -26.55
N ALA A 29 -19.60 -5.43 -25.64
CA ALA A 29 -18.99 -6.72 -25.95
C ALA A 29 -19.99 -7.73 -26.53
N MET A 30 -21.23 -7.71 -26.03
CA MET A 30 -22.32 -8.57 -26.51
C MET A 30 -22.73 -8.24 -27.95
N GLU A 31 -22.87 -6.97 -28.28
CA GLU A 31 -23.21 -6.53 -29.64
C GLU A 31 -22.11 -6.93 -30.64
N ILE A 32 -20.84 -6.75 -30.26
CA ILE A 32 -19.71 -7.16 -31.10
C ILE A 32 -19.75 -8.67 -31.34
N LEU A 33 -19.88 -9.47 -30.27
CA LEU A 33 -19.95 -10.93 -30.37
C LEU A 33 -21.15 -11.41 -31.19
N GLN A 34 -22.30 -10.74 -31.07
CA GLN A 34 -23.49 -11.07 -31.86
C GLN A 34 -23.30 -10.75 -33.35
N ARG A 35 -22.71 -9.59 -33.68
CA ARG A 35 -22.41 -9.22 -35.07
C ARG A 35 -21.37 -10.16 -35.70
N ILE A 36 -20.39 -10.63 -34.92
CA ILE A 36 -19.45 -11.67 -35.35
C ILE A 36 -20.18 -12.99 -35.66
N LYS A 37 -21.09 -13.42 -34.77
CA LYS A 37 -21.88 -14.66 -34.95
C LYS A 37 -22.79 -14.60 -36.19
N VAL A 38 -23.35 -13.44 -36.50
CA VAL A 38 -24.22 -13.21 -37.68
C VAL A 38 -23.40 -12.90 -38.94
N HIS A 39 -22.06 -12.87 -38.86
CA HIS A 39 -21.14 -12.52 -39.94
C HIS A 39 -21.31 -11.09 -40.49
N ASP A 40 -21.87 -10.18 -39.69
CA ASP A 40 -22.01 -8.75 -40.01
C ASP A 40 -20.72 -7.95 -39.69
N LEU A 41 -19.85 -8.50 -38.84
CA LEU A 41 -18.57 -7.92 -38.48
C LEU A 41 -17.46 -8.97 -38.59
N ASP A 42 -16.38 -8.65 -39.32
CA ASP A 42 -15.20 -9.50 -39.39
C ASP A 42 -14.38 -9.37 -38.09
N PRO A 43 -14.14 -10.44 -37.32
CA PRO A 43 -13.34 -10.37 -36.10
C PRO A 43 -11.92 -9.82 -36.31
N LYS A 44 -11.38 -9.95 -37.53
CA LYS A 44 -10.02 -9.46 -37.84
C LYS A 44 -9.93 -7.93 -37.91
N THR A 45 -11.06 -7.24 -38.09
CA THR A 45 -11.08 -5.77 -38.14
C THR A 45 -11.19 -5.14 -36.75
N LEU A 46 -11.38 -5.95 -35.69
CA LEU A 46 -11.49 -5.44 -34.32
C LEU A 46 -10.21 -4.77 -33.84
N GLY A 47 -10.38 -3.57 -33.28
CA GLY A 47 -9.33 -2.89 -32.53
C GLY A 47 -8.94 -3.67 -31.27
N ALA A 48 -7.77 -3.34 -30.70
CA ALA A 48 -7.32 -4.00 -29.47
C ALA A 48 -8.26 -3.77 -28.28
N ALA A 49 -8.88 -2.59 -28.16
CA ALA A 49 -9.82 -2.27 -27.08
C ALA A 49 -11.10 -3.11 -27.16
N GLU A 50 -11.74 -3.14 -28.32
CA GLU A 50 -12.97 -3.91 -28.59
C GLU A 50 -12.73 -5.41 -28.42
N ARG A 51 -11.60 -5.91 -28.93
CA ARG A 51 -11.20 -7.31 -28.75
C ARG A 51 -11.01 -7.66 -27.28
N ARG A 52 -10.35 -6.80 -26.48
CA ARG A 52 -10.20 -7.00 -25.03
C ARG A 52 -11.55 -7.01 -24.31
N LEU A 53 -12.50 -6.16 -24.69
CA LEU A 53 -13.88 -6.19 -24.15
C LEU A 53 -14.55 -7.54 -24.40
N CYS A 54 -14.43 -8.07 -25.63
CA CYS A 54 -14.93 -9.40 -25.97
C CYS A 54 -14.23 -10.50 -25.14
N VAL A 55 -12.90 -10.42 -24.99
CA VAL A 55 -12.13 -11.37 -24.17
C VAL A 55 -12.59 -11.36 -22.71
N VAL A 56 -12.84 -10.20 -22.09
CA VAL A 56 -13.39 -10.12 -20.72
C VAL A 56 -14.71 -10.88 -20.61
N HIS A 57 -15.60 -10.71 -21.59
CA HIS A 57 -16.89 -11.38 -21.59
C HIS A 57 -16.75 -12.91 -21.74
N LEU A 58 -15.93 -13.37 -22.70
CA LEU A 58 -15.71 -14.79 -22.96
C LEU A 58 -14.98 -15.51 -21.81
N ILE A 59 -14.15 -14.80 -21.04
CA ILE A 59 -13.58 -15.33 -19.78
C ILE A 59 -14.69 -15.60 -18.76
N GLY A 60 -15.69 -14.73 -18.67
CA GLY A 60 -16.86 -14.91 -17.81
C GLY A 60 -17.71 -16.12 -18.21
N GLU A 61 -17.75 -16.44 -19.50
CA GLU A 61 -18.39 -17.66 -20.03
C GLU A 61 -17.51 -18.92 -19.91
N ALA A 62 -16.31 -18.80 -19.32
CA ALA A 62 -15.35 -19.89 -19.11
C ALA A 62 -14.81 -20.56 -20.39
N LEU A 63 -14.71 -19.82 -21.50
CA LEU A 63 -14.08 -20.33 -22.72
C LEU A 63 -12.55 -20.45 -22.58
N SER A 64 -11.97 -21.45 -23.23
CA SER A 64 -10.53 -21.64 -23.34
C SER A 64 -9.87 -20.63 -24.29
N ASN A 65 -8.55 -20.42 -24.15
CA ASN A 65 -7.80 -19.49 -24.99
C ASN A 65 -7.91 -19.83 -26.49
N SER A 66 -7.91 -21.12 -26.85
CA SER A 66 -8.03 -21.58 -28.24
C SER A 66 -9.43 -21.35 -28.81
N GLU A 67 -10.48 -21.55 -28.01
CA GLU A 67 -11.86 -21.24 -28.42
C GLU A 67 -12.05 -19.74 -28.65
N MET A 68 -11.53 -18.92 -27.73
CA MET A 68 -11.53 -17.46 -27.88
C MET A 68 -10.75 -17.01 -29.13
N ALA A 69 -9.57 -17.59 -29.37
CA ALA A 69 -8.75 -17.29 -30.55
C ALA A 69 -9.46 -17.68 -31.85
N HIS A 70 -10.14 -18.84 -31.86
CA HIS A 70 -10.92 -19.29 -33.01
C HIS A 70 -12.13 -18.39 -33.30
N LEU A 71 -12.83 -17.93 -32.25
CA LEU A 71 -13.99 -17.06 -32.35
C LEU A 71 -13.59 -15.65 -32.83
N LEU A 72 -12.51 -15.11 -32.26
CA LEU A 72 -11.98 -13.77 -32.58
C LEU A 72 -11.02 -13.75 -33.78
N LYS A 73 -10.82 -14.89 -34.44
CA LYS A 73 -9.92 -15.09 -35.60
C LYS A 73 -8.51 -14.51 -35.39
N CYS A 74 -7.98 -14.67 -34.18
CA CYS A 74 -6.64 -14.24 -33.81
C CYS A 74 -5.79 -15.43 -33.31
N SER A 75 -4.53 -15.16 -32.93
CA SER A 75 -3.65 -16.19 -32.37
C SER A 75 -3.85 -16.34 -30.86
N ASP A 76 -3.57 -17.52 -30.31
CA ASP A 76 -3.54 -17.75 -28.85
C ASP A 76 -2.60 -16.77 -28.13
N ARG A 77 -1.48 -16.43 -28.78
CA ARG A 77 -0.52 -15.45 -28.25
C ARG A 77 -1.13 -14.05 -28.11
N THR A 78 -2.05 -13.69 -29.01
CA THR A 78 -2.81 -12.43 -28.94
C THR A 78 -3.77 -12.45 -27.75
N ILE A 79 -4.50 -13.55 -27.57
CA ILE A 79 -5.41 -13.71 -26.43
C ILE A 79 -4.65 -13.64 -25.11
N GLU A 80 -3.50 -14.31 -25.00
CA GLU A 80 -2.70 -14.28 -23.77
C GLU A 80 -2.15 -12.88 -23.47
N ARG A 81 -1.76 -12.13 -24.51
CA ARG A 81 -1.38 -10.72 -24.36
C ARG A 81 -2.56 -9.86 -23.89
N ASP A 82 -3.72 -10.00 -24.52
CA ASP A 82 -4.91 -9.24 -24.15
C ASP A 82 -5.33 -9.56 -22.70
N ARG A 83 -5.28 -10.83 -22.28
CA ARG A 83 -5.52 -11.26 -20.89
C ARG A 83 -4.56 -10.61 -19.91
N ARG A 84 -3.28 -10.49 -20.28
CA ARG A 84 -2.27 -9.80 -19.45
C ARG A 84 -2.61 -8.33 -19.32
N GLU A 85 -2.89 -7.65 -20.43
CA GLU A 85 -3.24 -6.23 -20.42
C GLU A 85 -4.54 -5.96 -19.64
N ILE A 86 -5.54 -6.86 -19.72
CA ILE A 86 -6.75 -6.84 -18.88
C ILE A 86 -6.39 -7.00 -17.40
N ARG A 87 -5.50 -7.94 -17.06
CA ARG A 87 -5.07 -8.13 -15.68
C ARG A 87 -4.35 -6.91 -15.14
N ASP A 88 -3.46 -6.33 -15.94
CA ASP A 88 -2.70 -5.14 -15.60
C ASP A 88 -3.63 -3.91 -15.45
N SER A 89 -4.67 -3.79 -16.28
CA SER A 89 -5.66 -2.72 -16.15
C SER A 89 -6.56 -2.86 -14.91
N HIS A 90 -6.79 -4.09 -14.45
CA HIS A 90 -7.52 -4.37 -13.21
C HIS A 90 -6.60 -4.54 -12.00
N ALA A 91 -5.29 -4.37 -12.16
CA ALA A 91 -4.35 -4.51 -11.07
C ALA A 91 -4.62 -3.42 -10.02
N LEU A 92 -5.04 -3.85 -8.84
CA LEU A 92 -5.20 -2.96 -7.70
C LEU A 92 -3.81 -2.49 -7.28
N LYS A 93 -3.59 -1.16 -7.31
CA LYS A 93 -2.38 -0.59 -6.74
C LYS A 93 -2.43 -0.76 -5.22
N PRO A 94 -1.32 -1.13 -4.56
CA PRO A 94 -1.28 -1.18 -3.11
C PRO A 94 -1.50 0.23 -2.56
N ASP A 95 -2.69 0.49 -2.03
CA ASP A 95 -3.05 1.71 -1.32
C ASP A 95 -3.32 1.33 0.14
N PRO A 96 -2.60 1.90 1.13
CA PRO A 96 -2.83 1.60 2.54
C PRO A 96 -4.28 1.87 2.94
N LYS A 97 -4.92 2.92 2.41
CA LYS A 97 -6.33 3.21 2.71
C LYS A 97 -7.29 2.19 2.13
N PHE A 98 -6.92 1.56 1.03
CA PHE A 98 -7.69 0.46 0.45
C PHE A 98 -7.59 -0.78 1.33
N ALA A 99 -6.40 -1.10 1.83
CA ALA A 99 -6.20 -2.22 2.75
C ALA A 99 -7.05 -2.04 4.03
N ASP A 100 -7.05 -0.83 4.62
CA ASP A 100 -7.80 -0.55 5.85
C ASP A 100 -9.31 -0.73 5.66
N ARG A 101 -9.82 -0.28 4.51
CA ARG A 101 -11.22 -0.43 4.15
C ARG A 101 -11.60 -1.89 3.95
N ILE A 102 -10.79 -2.64 3.20
CA ILE A 102 -11.04 -4.08 2.96
C ILE A 102 -10.97 -4.86 4.28
N ALA A 103 -10.04 -4.52 5.18
CA ALA A 103 -9.96 -5.13 6.50
C ALA A 103 -11.21 -4.83 7.34
N GLY A 104 -11.69 -3.59 7.32
CA GLY A 104 -12.93 -3.18 7.97
C GLY A 104 -14.17 -3.88 7.41
N ASP A 105 -14.29 -3.94 6.09
CA ASP A 105 -15.39 -4.63 5.39
C ASP A 105 -15.40 -6.12 5.69
N LEU A 106 -14.22 -6.76 5.69
CA LEU A 106 -14.06 -8.17 6.05
C LEU A 106 -14.48 -8.44 7.50
N TYR A 107 -14.07 -7.58 8.44
CA TYR A 107 -14.46 -7.69 9.84
C TYR A 107 -15.98 -7.54 10.01
N ALA A 108 -16.58 -6.55 9.36
CA ALA A 108 -18.01 -6.31 9.40
C ALA A 108 -18.81 -7.50 8.84
N GLU A 109 -18.38 -8.09 7.71
CA GLU A 109 -19.03 -9.25 7.12
C GLU A 109 -18.92 -10.50 8.02
N ALA A 110 -17.75 -10.70 8.66
CA ALA A 110 -17.56 -11.80 9.60
C ALA A 110 -18.48 -11.69 10.83
N GLU A 111 -18.60 -10.50 11.43
CA GLU A 111 -19.51 -10.28 12.56
C GLU A 111 -20.98 -10.42 12.14
N GLN A 112 -21.34 -9.98 10.93
CA GLN A 112 -22.67 -10.23 10.37
C GLN A 112 -22.94 -11.73 10.19
N ALA A 113 -21.98 -12.50 9.71
CA ALA A 113 -22.10 -13.95 9.58
C ALA A 113 -22.31 -14.62 10.95
N ILE A 114 -21.53 -14.25 11.96
CA ILE A 114 -21.68 -14.73 13.35
C ILE A 114 -23.07 -14.39 13.89
N PHE A 115 -23.55 -13.16 13.67
CA PHE A 115 -24.88 -12.74 14.08
C PHE A 115 -25.97 -13.58 13.40
N ARG A 116 -25.88 -13.81 12.08
CA ARG A 116 -26.83 -14.64 11.32
C ARG A 116 -26.86 -16.08 11.85
N ILE A 117 -25.69 -16.67 12.11
CA ILE A 117 -25.57 -18.02 12.69
C ILE A 117 -26.23 -18.09 14.07
N ARG A 118 -25.90 -17.16 14.97
CA ARG A 118 -26.49 -17.10 16.32
C ARG A 118 -27.99 -16.82 16.30
N ARG A 119 -28.49 -16.09 15.31
CA ARG A 119 -29.92 -15.88 15.13
C ARG A 119 -30.61 -17.18 14.70
N ALA A 120 -30.03 -17.93 13.76
CA ALA A 120 -30.59 -19.20 13.29
C ALA A 120 -30.67 -20.24 14.42
N THR A 121 -29.71 -20.27 15.34
CA THR A 121 -29.68 -21.25 16.45
C THR A 121 -30.63 -20.93 17.60
N ARG A 122 -31.19 -19.70 17.64
CA ARG A 122 -32.25 -19.31 18.58
C ARG A 122 -33.60 -19.89 18.22
N ASP A 123 -33.75 -20.47 17.02
CA ASP A 123 -34.97 -21.15 16.64
C ASP A 123 -35.29 -22.28 17.65
N PRO A 124 -36.53 -22.38 18.17
CA PRO A 124 -36.95 -23.51 18.98
C PRO A 124 -36.78 -24.86 18.28
N THR A 125 -36.75 -24.91 16.94
CA THR A 125 -36.54 -26.16 16.21
C THR A 125 -35.08 -26.60 16.15
N ALA A 126 -34.13 -25.75 16.53
CA ALA A 126 -32.71 -26.07 16.49
C ALA A 126 -32.35 -27.12 17.55
N THR A 127 -31.70 -28.19 17.13
CA THR A 127 -31.28 -29.25 18.07
C THR A 127 -30.13 -28.75 18.94
N PRO A 128 -29.90 -29.35 20.13
CA PRO A 128 -28.73 -29.03 20.95
C PRO A 128 -27.40 -29.21 20.19
N GLY A 129 -27.33 -30.20 19.29
CA GLY A 129 -26.15 -30.42 18.44
C GLY A 129 -25.87 -29.25 17.50
N ASP A 130 -26.92 -28.70 16.87
CA ASP A 130 -26.80 -27.53 15.97
C ASP A 130 -26.34 -26.29 16.71
N ARG A 131 -26.75 -26.12 17.96
CA ARG A 131 -26.32 -24.98 18.80
C ARG A 131 -24.83 -25.06 19.13
N ILE A 132 -24.34 -26.26 19.47
CA ILE A 132 -22.92 -26.49 19.77
C ILE A 132 -22.08 -26.31 18.51
N SER A 133 -22.49 -26.90 17.38
CA SER A 133 -21.75 -26.79 16.12
C SER A 133 -21.68 -25.34 15.63
N ALA A 134 -22.78 -24.60 15.76
CA ALA A 134 -22.82 -23.20 15.40
C ALA A 134 -21.95 -22.30 16.28
N GLU A 135 -21.92 -22.51 17.60
CA GLU A 135 -21.02 -21.73 18.48
C GLU A 135 -19.56 -22.03 18.17
N LYS A 136 -19.22 -23.30 17.90
CA LYS A 136 -17.89 -23.67 17.39
C LYS A 136 -17.57 -22.95 16.09
N SER A 137 -18.47 -22.94 15.10
CA SER A 137 -18.26 -22.21 13.86
C SER A 137 -18.09 -20.70 14.06
N CYS A 138 -18.83 -20.09 15.00
CA CYS A 138 -18.66 -18.68 15.35
C CYS A 138 -17.26 -18.42 15.93
N PHE A 139 -16.76 -19.32 16.77
CA PHE A 139 -15.41 -19.25 17.33
C PHE A 139 -14.34 -19.42 16.24
N ASP A 140 -14.49 -20.43 15.36
CA ASP A 140 -13.56 -20.69 14.26
C ASP A 140 -13.46 -19.48 13.30
N ILE A 141 -14.60 -18.86 12.96
CA ILE A 141 -14.63 -17.62 12.15
C ILE A 141 -13.82 -16.52 12.82
N ARG A 142 -13.96 -16.32 14.14
CA ARG A 142 -13.21 -15.31 14.88
C ARG A 142 -11.72 -15.61 14.91
N CYS A 143 -11.32 -16.85 15.16
CA CYS A 143 -9.91 -17.26 15.13
C CYS A 143 -9.29 -17.00 13.76
N HIS A 144 -9.93 -17.46 12.68
CA HIS A 144 -9.44 -17.23 11.33
C HIS A 144 -9.38 -15.74 10.97
N MET A 145 -10.34 -14.94 11.43
CA MET A 145 -10.31 -13.50 11.22
C MET A 145 -9.12 -12.86 11.95
N VAL A 146 -8.85 -13.23 13.20
CA VAL A 146 -7.68 -12.75 13.94
C VAL A 146 -6.38 -13.15 13.23
N ASP A 147 -6.26 -14.40 12.79
CA ASP A 147 -5.09 -14.88 12.05
C ASP A 147 -4.88 -14.08 10.75
N ARG A 148 -5.96 -13.79 10.01
CA ARG A 148 -5.89 -12.99 8.79
C ARG A 148 -5.47 -11.55 9.08
N LEU A 149 -6.06 -10.91 10.08
CA LEU A 149 -5.69 -9.54 10.48
C LEU A 149 -4.24 -9.48 10.98
N GLN A 150 -3.76 -10.48 11.71
CA GLN A 150 -2.36 -10.61 12.09
C GLN A 150 -1.44 -10.78 10.86
N SER A 151 -1.80 -11.66 9.92
CA SER A 151 -1.02 -11.89 8.69
C SER A 151 -0.94 -10.66 7.78
N LEU A 152 -1.96 -9.79 7.84
CA LEU A 152 -2.02 -8.52 7.13
C LEU A 152 -1.32 -7.38 7.89
N GLY A 153 -0.85 -7.62 9.13
CA GLY A 153 -0.16 -6.63 9.96
C GLY A 153 -1.05 -5.69 10.77
N TYR A 154 -2.38 -5.93 10.81
CA TYR A 154 -3.33 -5.11 11.57
C TYR A 154 -3.33 -5.40 13.07
N LEU A 155 -3.03 -6.63 13.46
CA LEU A 155 -2.94 -7.05 14.85
C LEU A 155 -1.51 -7.53 15.17
N PRO A 156 -1.03 -7.31 16.40
CA PRO A 156 0.25 -7.87 16.81
C PRO A 156 0.16 -9.40 16.76
N SER A 157 1.04 -10.02 15.98
CA SER A 157 1.28 -11.46 16.08
C SER A 157 2.01 -11.71 17.40
N ALA A 158 1.52 -12.64 18.22
CA ALA A 158 2.15 -13.02 19.48
C ALA A 158 3.61 -13.52 19.30
N LEU A 159 3.98 -13.90 18.07
CA LEU A 159 5.37 -14.03 17.63
C LEU A 159 5.86 -12.74 16.96
N ARG A 160 6.05 -11.64 17.70
CA ARG A 160 7.08 -10.69 17.31
C ARG A 160 8.43 -11.29 17.71
N ARG A 161 8.94 -12.21 16.87
CA ARG A 161 10.39 -12.27 16.67
C ARG A 161 10.75 -10.91 16.11
N THR A 162 11.54 -10.17 16.87
CA THR A 162 12.05 -8.85 16.53
C THR A 162 12.88 -8.97 15.25
N GLU A 163 12.23 -8.92 14.09
CA GLU A 163 12.88 -8.43 12.90
C GLU A 163 13.05 -6.93 13.13
N VAL A 164 14.16 -6.59 13.78
CA VAL A 164 14.74 -5.25 13.73
C VAL A 164 14.76 -4.90 12.24
N SER A 165 13.92 -3.93 11.88
CA SER A 165 13.89 -3.38 10.54
C SER A 165 15.23 -2.69 10.30
N LEU A 166 16.21 -3.44 9.79
CA LEU A 166 17.46 -2.91 9.21
C LEU A 166 17.21 -2.31 7.82
N ARG A 167 15.97 -1.89 7.52
CA ARG A 167 15.65 -1.14 6.30
C ARG A 167 15.63 0.35 6.60
N GLY A 168 16.84 0.92 6.55
CA GLY A 168 17.11 2.19 5.90
C GLY A 168 16.38 3.43 6.42
N ASP A 169 16.41 3.68 7.72
CA ASP A 169 16.39 5.06 8.20
C ASP A 169 17.85 5.55 8.23
N PRO A 170 18.22 6.64 7.51
CA PRO A 170 19.61 7.13 7.48
C PRO A 170 20.08 7.66 8.84
N ASP A 171 19.13 7.94 9.73
CA ASP A 171 19.34 8.19 11.15
C ASP A 171 19.05 6.87 11.87
N GLY A 172 20.08 6.17 12.34
CA GLY A 172 19.94 4.84 12.98
C GLY A 172 18.88 4.78 14.09
N PRO A 173 18.51 3.57 14.56
CA PRO A 173 17.47 3.40 15.57
C PRO A 173 17.69 4.34 16.76
N ASN A 174 16.68 5.15 17.07
CA ASN A 174 16.76 6.20 18.06
C ASN A 174 17.14 5.58 19.41
N ASN A 175 18.18 6.10 20.08
CA ASN A 175 18.71 5.51 21.32
C ASN A 175 17.66 5.40 22.44
N LEU A 176 16.61 6.22 22.39
CA LEU A 176 15.47 6.13 23.30
C LEU A 176 14.64 4.86 23.11
N ASP A 177 14.41 4.45 21.86
CA ASP A 177 13.57 3.29 21.53
C ASP A 177 14.26 1.98 21.95
N LEU A 178 15.58 1.92 21.77
CA LEU A 178 16.41 0.80 22.22
C LEU A 178 16.37 0.59 23.74
N ASN A 179 16.39 1.68 24.53
CA ASN A 179 16.30 1.58 25.99
C ASN A 179 14.92 1.12 26.46
N LEU A 180 13.86 1.57 25.78
CA LEU A 180 12.50 1.14 26.08
C LEU A 180 12.33 -0.36 25.83
N GLU A 181 12.88 -0.87 24.73
CA GLU A 181 12.84 -2.29 24.39
C GLU A 181 13.68 -3.15 25.35
N ILE A 182 14.87 -2.68 25.74
CA ILE A 182 15.69 -3.35 26.77
C ILE A 182 14.93 -3.45 28.11
N ASN A 183 14.22 -2.40 28.51
CA ASN A 183 13.41 -2.42 29.73
C ASN A 183 12.22 -3.39 29.64
N GLN A 184 11.62 -3.56 28.46
CA GLN A 184 10.58 -4.57 28.23
C GLN A 184 11.14 -5.99 28.36
N LEU A 185 12.32 -6.25 27.80
CA LEU A 185 12.99 -7.56 27.93
C LEU A 185 13.30 -7.89 29.40
N VAL A 186 13.74 -6.92 30.19
CA VAL A 186 13.94 -7.09 31.64
C VAL A 186 12.62 -7.48 32.33
N ALA A 187 11.52 -6.81 32.00
CA ALA A 187 10.21 -7.12 32.60
C ALA A 187 9.72 -8.54 32.27
N VAL A 188 9.97 -9.03 31.04
CA VAL A 188 9.62 -10.39 30.63
C VAL A 188 10.47 -11.43 31.38
N VAL A 189 11.78 -11.22 31.51
CA VAL A 189 12.66 -12.14 32.23
C VAL A 189 12.35 -12.17 33.73
N GLN A 190 11.89 -11.07 34.31
CA GLN A 190 11.43 -11.04 35.71
C GLN A 190 10.13 -11.81 35.94
N GLN A 191 9.27 -11.92 34.91
CA GLN A 191 8.00 -12.65 34.99
C GLN A 191 8.15 -14.15 34.72
N ASP A 192 9.19 -14.57 33.99
CA ASP A 192 9.44 -15.96 33.63
C ASP A 192 10.84 -16.46 34.10
N PRO A 193 10.90 -17.22 35.23
CA PRO A 193 12.15 -17.77 35.76
C PRO A 193 12.86 -18.75 34.83
N SER A 194 12.21 -19.26 33.78
CA SER A 194 12.86 -20.14 32.80
C SER A 194 13.86 -19.41 31.91
N LEU A 195 13.81 -18.07 31.87
CA LEU A 195 14.64 -17.21 31.03
C LEU A 195 15.88 -16.65 31.73
N ILE A 196 16.22 -17.14 32.94
CA ILE A 196 17.36 -16.66 33.74
C ILE A 196 18.70 -16.72 32.97
N SER A 197 18.85 -17.64 32.02
CA SER A 197 20.07 -17.75 31.20
C SER A 197 20.32 -16.53 30.28
N LEU A 198 19.31 -15.69 30.04
CA LEU A 198 19.41 -14.51 29.16
C LEU A 198 19.78 -13.22 29.90
N VAL A 199 19.77 -13.23 31.24
CA VAL A 199 20.18 -12.10 32.09
C VAL A 199 21.55 -11.51 31.71
N PRO A 200 22.64 -12.30 31.54
CA PRO A 200 23.95 -11.74 31.19
C PRO A 200 23.97 -11.04 29.82
N ASP A 201 23.15 -11.50 28.87
CA ASP A 201 23.07 -10.86 27.54
C ASP A 201 22.30 -9.53 27.62
N ILE A 202 21.27 -9.45 28.47
CA ILE A 202 20.53 -8.20 28.72
C ILE A 202 21.43 -7.17 29.42
N GLU A 203 22.22 -7.58 30.40
CA GLU A 203 23.20 -6.70 31.07
C GLU A 203 24.23 -6.15 30.08
N LYS A 204 24.69 -6.99 29.15
CA LYS A 204 25.62 -6.58 28.09
C LYS A 204 24.97 -5.56 27.14
N LEU A 205 23.70 -5.74 26.77
CA LEU A 205 22.96 -4.78 25.93
C LEU A 205 22.74 -3.44 26.66
N GLN A 206 22.44 -3.47 27.97
CA GLN A 206 22.33 -2.27 28.80
C GLN A 206 23.65 -1.48 28.85
N ALA A 207 24.78 -2.18 29.00
CA ALA A 207 26.09 -1.57 29.00
C ALA A 207 26.42 -0.91 27.64
N LEU A 208 26.09 -1.57 26.53
CA LEU A 208 26.30 -1.03 25.19
C LEU A 208 25.42 0.19 24.91
N SER A 209 24.15 0.16 25.30
CA SER A 209 23.24 1.31 25.19
C SER A 209 23.74 2.51 26.00
N SER A 210 24.18 2.27 27.23
CA SER A 210 24.75 3.32 28.10
C SER A 210 25.99 3.96 27.49
N ASN A 211 26.88 3.16 26.88
CA ASN A 211 28.06 3.66 26.18
C ASN A 211 27.71 4.48 24.93
N ALA A 212 26.68 4.09 24.18
CA ALA A 212 26.21 4.84 23.02
C ALA A 212 25.65 6.22 23.42
N LEU A 213 24.84 6.29 24.48
CA LEU A 213 24.34 7.55 25.05
C LEU A 213 25.46 8.45 25.55
N LEU A 214 26.50 7.88 26.17
CA LEU A 214 27.68 8.64 26.59
C LEU A 214 28.44 9.22 25.39
N ALA A 215 28.60 8.46 24.31
CA ALA A 215 29.26 8.93 23.10
C ALA A 215 28.50 10.09 22.43
N GLU A 216 27.16 9.99 22.35
CA GLU A 216 26.29 11.06 21.85
C GLU A 216 26.43 12.34 22.70
N ARG A 217 26.40 12.20 24.03
CA ARG A 217 26.57 13.32 24.95
C ARG A 217 27.94 13.97 24.87
N VAL A 218 28.99 13.19 24.62
CA VAL A 218 30.35 13.69 24.37
C VAL A 218 30.41 14.48 23.05
N ALA A 219 29.74 14.00 22.00
CA ALA A 219 29.65 14.72 20.73
C ALA A 219 28.93 16.08 20.90
N ASP A 220 27.81 16.11 21.62
CA ASP A 220 27.09 17.34 21.96
C ASP A 220 27.96 18.34 22.74
N VAL A 221 28.68 17.86 23.75
CA VAL A 221 29.58 18.71 24.55
C VAL A 221 30.71 19.25 23.67
N LYS A 222 31.29 18.41 22.81
CA LYS A 222 32.33 18.83 21.86
C LYS A 222 31.82 19.92 20.91
N GLN A 223 30.60 19.78 20.39
CA GLN A 223 29.99 20.80 19.52
C GLN A 223 29.81 22.13 20.25
N ARG A 224 29.28 22.11 21.49
CA ARG A 224 29.14 23.32 22.31
C ARG A 224 30.47 24.00 22.61
N VAL A 225 31.54 23.23 22.81
CA VAL A 225 32.90 23.78 23.03
C VAL A 225 33.42 24.45 21.76
N VAL A 226 33.21 23.85 20.58
CA VAL A 226 33.59 24.44 19.28
C VAL A 226 32.82 25.74 19.03
N ASP A 227 31.51 25.73 19.28
CA ASP A 227 30.64 26.89 19.12
C ASP A 227 31.02 28.01 20.11
N SER A 228 31.44 27.68 21.34
CA SER A 228 31.89 28.66 22.33
C SER A 228 33.28 29.23 22.01
N SER A 229 34.17 28.44 21.41
CA SER A 229 35.53 28.87 21.03
C SER A 229 35.53 29.80 19.81
N SER A 230 34.50 29.74 18.96
CA SER A 230 34.37 30.59 17.78
C SER A 230 33.83 32.00 18.09
N TYR A 231 33.36 32.25 19.31
CA TYR A 231 33.03 33.60 19.81
C TYR A 231 34.23 34.39 20.37
N GLN A 232 35.45 33.83 20.39
CA GLN A 232 36.67 34.56 20.73
C GLN A 232 37.50 34.88 19.47
N GLN A 233 37.01 35.79 18.62
CA GLN A 233 37.90 36.56 17.74
C GLN A 233 37.95 38.05 18.17
N PRO A 234 39.13 38.70 18.09
CA PRO A 234 39.40 39.93 18.79
C PRO A 234 38.77 41.13 18.08
N LEU A 235 38.13 42.00 18.86
CA LEU A 235 37.79 43.37 18.48
C LEU A 235 39.08 44.15 18.16
N THR A 236 39.61 44.01 16.95
CA THR A 236 40.62 44.93 16.42
C THR A 236 40.38 45.17 14.94
N SER A 237 39.80 46.33 14.63
CA SER A 237 40.20 47.09 13.45
C SER A 237 39.79 48.56 13.62
N GLU A 238 40.75 49.36 14.04
CA GLU A 238 40.79 50.80 13.72
C GLU A 238 40.81 50.97 12.20
N PRO A 239 40.05 51.91 11.63
CA PRO A 239 40.34 52.42 10.30
C PRO A 239 41.04 53.78 10.38
N SER A 240 42.30 53.70 9.99
CA SER A 240 43.19 54.68 9.37
C SER A 240 42.60 56.03 8.93
N ARG A 241 43.31 57.10 9.34
CA ARG A 241 43.21 58.47 8.82
C ARG A 241 43.35 58.55 7.30
N PRO A 242 42.56 59.39 6.61
CA PRO A 242 42.91 59.88 5.29
C PRO A 242 43.71 61.19 5.39
N THR A 243 44.90 61.17 4.82
CA THR A 243 45.66 62.36 4.42
C THR A 243 45.14 62.87 3.08
N HIS A 244 44.72 64.14 3.02
CA HIS A 244 44.77 65.02 1.85
C HIS A 244 44.63 66.46 2.39
N SER A 245 45.71 67.26 2.31
CA SER A 245 46.03 68.23 1.23
C SER A 245 45.26 69.53 1.38
#